data_AF-A0A9D6HVY0-F1
#
_entry.id   AF-A0A9D6HVY0-F1
#
_cell.length_a   1.000
_cell.length_b   1.000
_cell.length_c   1.000
_cell.angle_alpha   90.00
_cell.angle_beta   90.00
_cell.angle_gamma   90.00
#
_symmetry.space_group_name_H-M   'P 1'
#
loop_
_entity.id
_entity.type
_entity.pdbx_description
1 polymer ?
#
loop_
_entity_poly.entity_id
_entity_poly.type
_entity_poly.pdbx_seq_one_letter_code
_entity_poly.pdbx_strand_id
1 'polypeptide(L)'
;MDTWATLIKTMDPDVHFTIVLEKETDLQTVHKLMKSHKFPNPERFHFIMCNDINITMWSRDQMVGLFGPTDDAVLLAQTTMRPHGQDPLIPPRIVAANKGIVLDPDKRLVTDGGDEVSNRRETFLGYTSLYLTAQHLHDLSGAKTSFKDEENTWLLKARALFEEKYGKPVTVIGADDPTTPEIERPATFHIDMGLTPVDDNTILVGDPREAIKIIQSLPKDEYEAYNKKLRDVLGESGDVLQRLMDANTIHDPDLQHQFDYNADHLRGKGYNVIRMPFLQGPPGVSWITYNNCLMETYTRPDGSDVRRVFLPTYGLPALDRKAEEIYNSQGFQVIPLNLASLTTWKGAIRCISNILGKQPEA
;
A
#
# COMPACT_ATOMS: atom_id res chain seq x y z
N MET A 1 -13.64 13.77 2.89
CA MET A 1 -14.85 12.93 2.68
C MET A 1 -15.16 12.76 1.20
N ASP A 2 -14.97 13.79 0.39
CA ASP A 2 -15.18 13.75 -1.07
C ASP A 2 -14.31 12.71 -1.80
N THR A 3 -13.17 12.32 -1.21
CA THR A 3 -12.28 11.26 -1.71
C THR A 3 -13.03 9.94 -1.91
N TRP A 4 -13.79 9.48 -0.90
CA TRP A 4 -14.57 8.25 -1.00
C TRP A 4 -15.69 8.36 -2.02
N ALA A 5 -16.33 9.53 -2.09
CA ALA A 5 -17.35 9.78 -3.09
C ALA A 5 -16.79 9.72 -4.52
N THR A 6 -15.59 10.25 -4.73
CA THR A 6 -14.88 10.21 -6.01
C THR A 6 -14.54 8.78 -6.39
N LEU A 7 -13.95 8.01 -5.46
CA LEU A 7 -13.63 6.59 -5.64
C LEU A 7 -14.88 5.80 -6.07
N ILE A 8 -15.92 5.82 -5.23
CA ILE A 8 -17.14 5.02 -5.39
C ILE A 8 -17.89 5.35 -6.68
N LYS A 9 -17.99 6.63 -7.04
CA LYS A 9 -18.71 7.05 -8.25
C LYS A 9 -17.97 6.74 -9.54
N THR A 10 -16.65 6.57 -9.46
CA THR A 10 -15.82 6.36 -10.65
C THR A 10 -15.55 4.89 -10.91
N MET A 11 -15.57 4.04 -9.87
CA MET A 11 -15.56 2.59 -10.02
C MET A 11 -16.80 2.09 -10.75
N ASP A 12 -16.62 1.02 -11.53
CA ASP A 12 -17.71 0.45 -12.32
C ASP A 12 -18.87 0.00 -11.43
N PRO A 13 -20.14 0.04 -11.89
CA PRO A 13 -21.32 -0.22 -11.07
C PRO A 13 -21.39 -1.62 -10.42
N ASP A 14 -20.64 -2.58 -10.96
CA ASP A 14 -20.53 -3.97 -10.54
C ASP A 14 -19.51 -4.20 -9.41
N VAL A 15 -18.62 -3.24 -9.14
CA VAL A 15 -17.69 -3.35 -8.01
C VAL A 15 -18.47 -3.28 -6.69
N HIS A 16 -18.36 -4.30 -5.85
CA HIS A 16 -19.02 -4.32 -4.54
C HIS A 16 -18.06 -3.85 -3.43
N PHE A 17 -18.59 -3.16 -2.43
CA PHE A 17 -17.84 -2.65 -1.29
C PHE A 17 -18.24 -3.39 -0.02
N THR A 18 -17.29 -4.03 0.64
CA THR A 18 -17.43 -4.44 2.04
C THR A 18 -16.85 -3.33 2.92
N ILE A 19 -17.66 -2.75 3.79
CA ILE A 19 -17.24 -1.69 4.73
C ILE A 19 -17.39 -2.22 6.15
N VAL A 20 -16.26 -2.38 6.84
CA VAL A 20 -16.22 -2.80 8.24
C VAL A 20 -16.30 -1.56 9.13
N LEU A 21 -17.19 -1.58 10.11
CA LEU A 21 -17.51 -0.43 10.96
C LEU A 21 -17.41 -0.84 12.43
N GLU A 22 -16.75 -0.01 13.25
CA GLU A 22 -16.63 -0.27 14.69
C GLU A 22 -17.96 0.07 15.38
N LYS A 23 -18.58 1.22 15.06
CA LYS A 23 -19.74 1.75 15.80
C LYS A 23 -20.92 2.06 14.89
N GLU A 24 -22.12 2.00 15.45
CA GLU A 24 -23.37 2.38 14.76
C GLU A 24 -23.34 3.85 14.27
N THR A 25 -22.64 4.74 14.98
CA THR A 25 -22.44 6.13 14.55
C THR A 25 -21.61 6.23 13.28
N ASP A 26 -20.73 5.27 13.00
CA ASP A 26 -19.95 5.22 11.76
C ASP A 26 -20.88 4.85 10.59
N LEU A 27 -21.79 3.88 10.78
CA LEU A 27 -22.80 3.52 9.78
C LEU A 27 -23.68 4.71 9.42
N GLN A 28 -24.15 5.46 10.42
CA GLN A 28 -24.92 6.69 10.21
C GLN A 28 -24.12 7.73 9.40
N THR A 29 -22.82 7.84 9.66
CA THR A 29 -21.91 8.74 8.93
C THR A 29 -21.78 8.30 7.47
N VAL A 30 -21.62 7.01 7.21
CA VAL A 30 -21.57 6.47 5.84
C VAL A 30 -22.90 6.69 5.12
N HIS A 31 -24.05 6.40 5.73
CA HIS A 31 -25.36 6.67 5.13
C HIS A 31 -25.56 8.15 4.79
N LYS A 32 -25.13 9.06 5.66
CA LYS A 32 -25.16 10.51 5.38
C LYS A 32 -24.27 10.86 4.19
N LEU A 33 -23.09 10.26 4.08
CA LEU A 33 -22.19 10.44 2.93
C LEU A 33 -22.84 9.94 1.64
N MET A 34 -23.38 8.73 1.64
CA MET A 34 -24.08 8.12 0.50
C MET A 34 -25.24 9.00 0.03
N LYS A 35 -26.06 9.49 0.95
CA LYS A 35 -27.21 10.36 0.65
C LYS A 35 -26.77 11.72 0.10
N SER A 36 -25.82 12.39 0.76
CA SER A 36 -25.35 13.73 0.37
C SER A 36 -24.70 13.72 -1.01
N HIS A 37 -23.99 12.66 -1.36
CA HIS A 37 -23.34 12.51 -2.65
C HIS A 37 -24.18 11.78 -3.69
N LYS A 38 -25.38 11.29 -3.36
CA LYS A 38 -26.25 10.52 -4.26
C LYS A 38 -25.49 9.33 -4.89
N PHE A 39 -24.94 8.45 -4.06
CA PHE A 39 -24.24 7.27 -4.57
C PHE A 39 -25.19 6.40 -5.40
N PRO A 40 -24.77 5.95 -6.59
CA PRO A 40 -25.55 5.01 -7.37
C PRO A 40 -25.55 3.63 -6.69
N ASN A 41 -26.59 2.83 -6.97
CA ASN A 41 -26.64 1.40 -6.63
C ASN A 41 -26.33 1.08 -5.16
N PRO A 42 -27.12 1.57 -4.18
CA PRO A 42 -26.84 1.36 -2.76
C PRO A 42 -26.76 -0.13 -2.34
N GLU A 43 -27.30 -1.04 -3.14
CA GLU A 43 -27.20 -2.49 -2.96
C GLU A 43 -25.78 -3.06 -3.11
N ARG A 44 -24.85 -2.30 -3.72
CA ARG A 44 -23.43 -2.73 -3.87
C ARG A 44 -22.60 -2.59 -2.58
N PHE A 45 -23.21 -2.11 -1.49
CA PHE A 45 -22.55 -1.92 -0.20
C PHE A 45 -22.97 -3.00 0.79
N HIS A 46 -21.99 -3.71 1.33
CA HIS A 46 -22.16 -4.65 2.43
C HIS A 46 -21.49 -4.09 3.69
N PHE A 47 -22.29 -3.81 4.72
CA PHE A 47 -21.80 -3.30 6.00
C PHE A 47 -21.60 -4.45 6.99
N ILE A 48 -20.43 -4.49 7.62
CA ILE A 48 -20.11 -5.44 8.70
C ILE A 48 -19.91 -4.64 9.98
N MET A 49 -20.80 -4.86 10.95
CA MET A 49 -20.69 -4.23 12.26
C MET A 49 -19.78 -5.04 13.18
N CYS A 50 -18.83 -4.36 13.81
CA CYS A 50 -17.83 -4.91 14.72
C CYS A 50 -17.87 -4.21 16.09
N ASN A 51 -19.07 -3.95 16.60
CA ASN A 51 -19.30 -3.21 17.85
C ASN A 51 -18.80 -3.92 19.13
N ASP A 52 -18.33 -5.15 19.00
CA ASP A 52 -17.76 -5.97 20.06
C ASP A 52 -16.22 -6.02 20.03
N ILE A 53 -15.57 -5.37 19.05
CA ILE A 53 -14.11 -5.35 18.92
C ILE A 53 -13.59 -3.95 18.55
N ASN A 54 -12.39 -3.61 19.02
CA ASN A 54 -11.69 -2.39 18.60
C ASN A 54 -10.89 -2.66 17.32
N ILE A 55 -11.19 -1.91 16.25
CA ILE A 55 -10.56 -2.07 14.94
C ILE A 55 -9.83 -0.78 14.52
N THR A 56 -8.84 -0.92 13.64
CA THR A 56 -8.26 0.23 12.94
C THR A 56 -8.79 0.38 11.52
N MET A 57 -8.49 1.51 10.90
CA MET A 57 -8.85 1.79 9.50
C MET A 57 -7.91 1.15 8.48
N TRP A 58 -6.80 0.54 8.92
CA TRP A 58 -5.72 0.05 8.05
C TRP A 58 -6.04 -1.31 7.45
N SER A 59 -7.13 -1.42 6.70
CA SER A 59 -7.63 -2.70 6.18
C SER A 59 -6.61 -3.50 5.37
N ARG A 60 -5.60 -2.83 4.80
CA ARG A 60 -4.49 -3.47 4.09
C ARG A 60 -3.61 -4.28 5.02
N ASP A 61 -3.40 -3.84 6.26
CA ASP A 61 -2.50 -4.48 7.21
C ASP A 61 -3.17 -5.66 7.91
N GLN A 62 -4.50 -5.62 8.00
CA GLN A 62 -5.33 -6.59 8.69
C GLN A 62 -5.39 -7.94 7.98
N MET A 63 -5.15 -7.97 6.67
CA MET A 63 -5.31 -9.17 5.84
C MET A 63 -4.48 -9.08 4.55
N VAL A 64 -3.96 -10.22 4.11
CA VAL A 64 -3.41 -10.35 2.75
C VAL A 64 -4.46 -11.04 1.88
N GLY A 65 -4.90 -10.36 0.83
CA GLY A 65 -5.76 -10.94 -0.19
C GLY A 65 -4.92 -11.66 -1.24
N LEU A 66 -5.22 -12.94 -1.47
CA LEU A 66 -4.58 -13.76 -2.48
C LEU A 66 -5.59 -14.14 -3.56
N PHE A 67 -5.07 -14.23 -4.78
CA PHE A 67 -5.80 -14.72 -5.94
C PHE A 67 -5.04 -15.92 -6.47
N GLY A 68 -5.61 -17.11 -6.27
CA GLY A 68 -5.05 -18.35 -6.80
C GLY A 68 -5.40 -18.53 -8.29
N PRO A 69 -4.79 -19.52 -8.97
CA PRO A 69 -5.11 -19.85 -10.36
C PRO A 69 -6.54 -20.39 -10.56
N THR A 70 -7.29 -20.68 -9.48
CA THR A 70 -8.68 -21.13 -9.52
C THR A 70 -9.69 -19.98 -9.40
N ASP A 71 -9.24 -18.72 -9.44
CA ASP A 71 -10.04 -17.50 -9.21
C ASP A 71 -10.74 -17.41 -7.83
N ASP A 72 -10.57 -18.41 -6.96
CA ASP A 72 -11.05 -18.33 -5.58
C ASP A 72 -10.27 -17.24 -4.83
N ALA A 73 -11.00 -16.32 -4.22
CA ALA A 73 -10.41 -15.31 -3.38
C ALA A 73 -10.08 -15.90 -2.00
N VAL A 74 -8.82 -15.79 -1.61
CA VAL A 74 -8.34 -16.27 -0.31
C VAL A 74 -7.92 -15.06 0.52
N LEU A 75 -8.37 -15.00 1.77
CA LEU A 75 -7.80 -14.10 2.77
C LEU A 75 -6.87 -14.89 3.69
N LEU A 76 -5.64 -14.45 3.83
CA LEU A 76 -4.76 -14.97 4.86
C LEU A 76 -5.20 -14.47 6.23
N ALA A 77 -5.16 -15.34 7.24
CA ALA A 77 -5.34 -14.99 8.65
C ALA A 77 -4.01 -14.65 9.34
N GLN A 78 -3.01 -14.19 8.56
CA GLN A 78 -1.61 -14.06 8.96
C GLN A 78 -1.42 -13.41 10.33
N THR A 79 -0.31 -13.71 10.98
CA THR A 79 0.11 -12.91 12.13
C THR A 79 0.52 -11.53 11.62
N THR A 80 -0.12 -10.45 12.06
CA THR A 80 0.25 -9.11 11.62
C THR A 80 1.60 -8.70 12.22
N MET A 81 2.41 -7.95 11.49
CA MET A 81 3.70 -7.47 12.00
C MET A 81 3.51 -6.54 13.18
N ARG A 82 2.40 -5.79 13.16
CA ARG A 82 1.99 -4.88 14.23
C ARG A 82 0.50 -5.06 14.49
N PRO A 83 0.11 -5.84 15.52
CA PRO A 83 -1.29 -5.97 15.86
C PRO A 83 -1.81 -4.61 16.34
N HIS A 84 -2.77 -4.08 15.60
CA HIS A 84 -3.52 -2.90 16.03
C HIS A 84 -4.88 -3.35 16.58
N GLY A 85 -5.10 -3.14 17.87
CA GLY A 85 -6.36 -3.53 18.52
C GLY A 85 -6.67 -5.03 18.35
N GLN A 86 -7.85 -5.32 17.79
CA GLN A 86 -8.36 -6.67 17.56
C GLN A 86 -8.53 -6.98 16.06
N ASP A 87 -7.76 -6.29 15.22
CA ASP A 87 -7.73 -6.44 13.77
C ASP A 87 -7.65 -7.89 13.25
N PRO A 88 -6.89 -8.82 13.87
CA PRO A 88 -6.86 -10.22 13.44
C PRO A 88 -8.21 -10.96 13.51
N LEU A 89 -9.24 -10.38 14.13
CA LEU A 89 -10.60 -10.92 14.18
C LEU A 89 -11.48 -10.48 13.00
N ILE A 90 -11.00 -9.56 12.15
CA ILE A 90 -11.74 -9.02 11.01
C ILE A 90 -11.80 -10.00 9.82
N PRO A 91 -10.71 -10.66 9.38
CA PRO A 91 -10.77 -11.51 8.19
C PRO A 91 -11.82 -12.63 8.27
N PRO A 92 -11.99 -13.37 9.38
CA PRO A 92 -13.07 -14.35 9.50
C PRO A 92 -14.48 -13.75 9.35
N ARG A 93 -14.70 -12.51 9.79
CA ARG A 93 -16.00 -11.82 9.64
C ARG A 93 -16.26 -11.42 8.19
N ILE A 94 -15.22 -10.95 7.49
CA ILE A 94 -15.31 -10.66 6.05
C ILE A 94 -15.65 -11.92 5.26
N VAL A 95 -14.98 -13.04 5.55
CA VAL A 95 -15.25 -14.33 4.92
C VAL A 95 -16.68 -14.81 5.20
N ALA A 96 -17.15 -14.71 6.45
CA ALA A 96 -18.53 -15.08 6.79
C ALA A 96 -19.59 -14.22 6.07
N ALA A 97 -19.26 -12.96 5.76
CA ALA A 97 -20.13 -12.01 5.10
C ALA A 97 -20.08 -12.12 3.55
N ASN A 98 -19.01 -12.65 2.98
CA ASN A 98 -18.79 -12.63 1.53
C ASN A 98 -18.68 -14.05 0.97
N LYS A 99 -19.69 -14.45 0.19
CA LYS A 99 -19.67 -15.75 -0.52
C LYS A 99 -18.52 -15.79 -1.54
N GLY A 100 -17.87 -16.94 -1.65
CA GLY A 100 -16.77 -17.15 -2.60
C GLY A 100 -15.40 -16.66 -2.11
N ILE A 101 -15.32 -16.12 -0.90
CA ILE A 101 -14.06 -15.86 -0.22
C ILE A 101 -13.81 -16.97 0.79
N VAL A 102 -12.59 -17.50 0.84
CA VAL A 102 -12.18 -18.48 1.85
C VAL A 102 -11.09 -17.91 2.75
N LEU A 103 -11.02 -18.41 3.98
CA LEU A 103 -9.97 -18.04 4.93
C LEU A 103 -8.88 -19.11 4.90
N ASP A 104 -7.63 -18.72 4.70
CA ASP A 104 -6.49 -19.56 5.07
C ASP A 104 -6.16 -19.32 6.55
N PRO A 105 -6.38 -20.31 7.44
CA PRO A 105 -6.18 -20.12 8.88
C PRO A 105 -4.71 -20.18 9.30
N ASP A 106 -3.76 -20.38 8.37
CA ASP A 106 -2.34 -20.49 8.68
C ASP A 106 -1.76 -19.18 9.21
N LYS A 107 -1.27 -19.22 10.45
CA LYS A 107 -0.69 -18.06 11.14
C LYS A 107 0.83 -18.02 11.15
N ARG A 108 1.47 -18.96 10.45
CA ARG A 108 2.93 -19.05 10.40
C ARG A 108 3.59 -17.86 9.68
N LEU A 109 2.89 -17.21 8.76
CA LEU A 109 3.36 -15.98 8.14
C LEU A 109 3.18 -14.81 9.11
N VAL A 110 4.25 -14.02 9.27
CA VAL A 110 4.22 -12.73 9.96
C VAL A 110 4.37 -11.62 8.91
N THR A 111 3.27 -10.99 8.54
CA THR A 111 3.24 -9.95 7.49
C THR A 111 2.02 -9.04 7.64
N ASP A 112 2.14 -7.85 7.09
CA ASP A 112 1.00 -6.97 6.80
C ASP A 112 0.80 -6.97 5.27
N GLY A 113 -0.42 -6.69 4.78
CA GLY A 113 -0.64 -6.61 3.33
C GLY A 113 0.02 -5.40 2.67
N GLY A 114 0.45 -4.39 3.44
CA GLY A 114 1.21 -3.26 2.91
C GLY A 114 2.66 -3.62 2.58
N ASP A 115 3.18 -4.70 3.19
CA ASP A 115 4.55 -5.19 2.94
C ASP A 115 4.64 -6.19 1.80
N GLU A 116 3.59 -6.28 0.96
CA GLU A 116 3.61 -6.98 -0.31
C GLU A 116 2.96 -6.16 -1.43
N VAL A 117 3.52 -6.30 -2.62
CA VAL A 117 2.88 -5.89 -3.87
C VAL A 117 3.18 -6.92 -4.94
N SER A 118 2.30 -7.04 -5.91
CA SER A 118 2.31 -8.20 -6.80
C SER A 118 2.00 -7.82 -8.24
N ASN A 119 2.65 -8.49 -9.19
CA ASN A 119 2.20 -8.56 -10.58
C ASN A 119 1.71 -10.00 -10.89
N ARG A 120 1.51 -10.37 -12.17
CA ARG A 120 1.05 -11.72 -12.53
C ARG A 120 2.15 -12.78 -12.43
N ARG A 121 3.42 -12.38 -12.41
CA ARG A 121 4.58 -13.28 -12.46
C ARG A 121 5.13 -13.60 -11.08
N GLU A 122 5.12 -12.65 -10.16
CA GLU A 122 5.73 -12.78 -8.84
C GLU A 122 5.16 -11.79 -7.82
N THR A 123 5.49 -12.04 -6.55
CA THR A 123 5.23 -11.12 -5.45
C THR A 123 6.54 -10.47 -5.03
N PHE A 124 6.51 -9.15 -4.88
CA PHE A 124 7.54 -8.39 -4.20
C PHE A 124 7.17 -8.33 -2.72
N LEU A 125 8.08 -8.74 -1.85
CA LEU A 125 7.87 -8.86 -0.41
C LEU A 125 8.93 -8.02 0.32
N GLY A 126 8.52 -7.24 1.30
CA GLY A 126 9.45 -6.53 2.15
C GLY A 126 10.31 -7.48 2.99
N TYR A 127 11.59 -7.13 3.14
CA TYR A 127 12.52 -7.92 3.95
C TYR A 127 12.05 -8.05 5.41
N THR A 128 11.33 -7.07 5.95
CA THR A 128 10.79 -7.13 7.31
C THR A 128 9.81 -8.29 7.49
N SER A 129 8.83 -8.47 6.61
CA SER A 129 7.93 -9.64 6.65
C SER A 129 8.68 -10.96 6.54
N LEU A 130 9.70 -11.04 5.67
CA LEU A 130 10.53 -12.24 5.54
C LEU A 130 11.26 -12.56 6.84
N TYR A 131 11.94 -11.58 7.42
CA TYR A 131 12.73 -11.72 8.63
C TYR A 131 11.87 -12.11 9.83
N LEU A 132 10.74 -11.42 10.04
CA LEU A 132 9.84 -11.71 11.15
C LEU A 132 9.19 -13.09 11.02
N THR A 133 8.84 -13.50 9.80
CA THR A 133 8.35 -14.85 9.53
C THR A 133 9.43 -15.89 9.83
N ALA A 134 10.68 -15.66 9.41
CA ALA A 134 11.79 -16.56 9.69
C ALA A 134 12.02 -16.74 11.20
N GLN A 135 12.02 -15.64 11.95
CA GLN A 135 12.13 -15.65 13.40
C GLN A 135 10.96 -16.41 14.04
N HIS A 136 9.74 -16.16 13.59
CA HIS A 136 8.55 -16.83 14.12
C HIS A 136 8.57 -18.35 13.86
N LEU A 137 8.98 -18.77 12.66
CA LEU A 137 9.14 -20.19 12.33
C LEU A 137 10.22 -20.87 13.17
N HIS A 138 11.33 -20.18 13.43
CA HIS A 138 12.37 -20.65 14.34
C HIS A 138 11.79 -20.86 15.75
N ASP A 139 11.07 -19.87 16.29
CA ASP A 139 10.50 -19.94 17.63
C ASP A 139 9.46 -21.07 17.77
N LEU A 140 8.60 -21.24 16.75
CA LEU A 140 7.63 -22.35 16.70
C LEU A 140 8.27 -23.73 16.62
N SER A 141 9.49 -23.83 16.09
CA SER A 141 10.18 -25.11 15.95
C SER A 141 10.73 -25.67 17.26
N GLY A 142 10.85 -24.83 18.30
CA GLY A 142 11.50 -25.19 19.55
C GLY A 142 13.01 -25.42 19.41
N ALA A 143 13.64 -24.85 18.39
CA ALA A 143 15.09 -24.89 18.19
C ALA A 143 15.82 -24.36 19.45
N LYS A 144 16.91 -25.04 19.81
CA LYS A 144 17.74 -24.67 20.98
C LYS A 144 18.88 -23.73 20.62
N THR A 145 19.21 -23.63 19.33
CA THR A 145 20.16 -22.69 18.75
C THR A 145 19.56 -21.29 18.73
N SER A 146 20.40 -20.26 18.59
CA SER A 146 19.87 -18.91 18.41
C SER A 146 19.43 -18.71 16.97
N PHE A 147 18.38 -17.92 16.74
CA PHE A 147 17.95 -17.55 15.40
C PHE A 147 19.10 -16.97 14.55
N LYS A 148 19.99 -16.19 15.18
CA LYS A 148 21.15 -15.57 14.49
C LYS A 148 22.16 -16.58 13.99
N ASP A 149 22.32 -17.73 14.63
CA ASP A 149 23.24 -18.79 14.18
C ASP A 149 22.70 -19.52 12.93
N GLU A 150 21.38 -19.49 12.71
CA GLU A 150 20.69 -20.22 11.64
C GLU A 150 19.89 -19.31 10.70
N GLU A 151 20.13 -18.00 10.75
CA GLU A 151 19.27 -16.97 10.15
C GLU A 151 18.98 -17.27 8.66
N ASN A 152 20.02 -17.55 7.87
CA ASN A 152 19.89 -17.87 6.45
C ASN A 152 18.99 -19.10 6.19
N THR A 153 19.09 -20.13 7.01
CA THR A 153 18.26 -21.34 6.89
C THR A 153 16.79 -20.99 7.11
N TRP A 154 16.49 -20.16 8.10
CA TRP A 154 15.13 -19.77 8.42
C TRP A 154 14.56 -18.74 7.43
N LEU A 155 15.38 -17.84 6.90
CA LEU A 155 15.00 -16.95 5.80
C LEU A 155 14.60 -17.75 4.55
N LEU A 156 15.35 -18.79 4.19
CA LEU A 156 14.98 -19.68 3.07
C LEU A 156 13.65 -20.42 3.32
N LYS A 157 13.43 -20.92 4.54
CA LYS A 157 12.15 -21.56 4.91
C LYS A 157 10.97 -20.59 4.88
N ALA A 158 11.17 -19.37 5.39
CA ALA A 158 10.15 -18.32 5.36
C ALA A 158 9.79 -17.95 3.93
N ARG A 159 10.79 -17.74 3.06
CA ARG A 159 10.57 -17.48 1.63
C ARG A 159 9.78 -18.60 0.97
N ALA A 160 10.16 -19.86 1.19
CA ALA A 160 9.46 -21.01 0.62
C ALA A 160 8.00 -21.07 1.09
N LEU A 161 7.72 -20.71 2.35
CA LEU A 161 6.35 -20.62 2.87
C LEU A 161 5.56 -19.47 2.20
N PHE A 162 6.16 -18.30 1.98
CA PHE A 162 5.52 -17.23 1.21
C PHE A 162 5.24 -17.66 -0.23
N GLU A 163 6.18 -18.30 -0.91
CA GLU A 163 6.00 -18.80 -2.28
C GLU A 163 4.90 -19.87 -2.36
N GLU A 164 4.83 -20.78 -1.38
CA GLU A 164 3.74 -21.76 -1.22
C GLU A 164 2.39 -21.06 -1.07
N LYS A 165 2.29 -20.10 -0.16
CA LYS A 165 1.02 -19.40 0.14
C LYS A 165 0.57 -18.50 -0.99
N TYR A 166 1.49 -17.78 -1.61
CA TYR A 166 1.18 -16.84 -2.68
C TYR A 166 1.00 -17.52 -4.04
N GLY A 167 1.45 -18.77 -4.19
CA GLY A 167 1.36 -19.51 -5.44
C GLY A 167 2.26 -18.97 -6.56
N LYS A 168 3.28 -18.17 -6.22
CA LYS A 168 4.19 -17.51 -7.16
C LYS A 168 5.56 -17.27 -6.53
N PRO A 169 6.61 -17.10 -7.36
CA PRO A 169 7.93 -16.69 -6.87
C PRO A 169 7.88 -15.41 -6.04
N VAL A 170 8.79 -15.30 -5.07
CA VAL A 170 8.92 -14.12 -4.21
C VAL A 170 10.26 -13.44 -4.46
N THR A 171 10.21 -12.15 -4.76
CA THR A 171 11.37 -11.25 -4.73
C THR A 171 11.35 -10.42 -3.46
N VAL A 172 12.44 -10.49 -2.72
CA VAL A 172 12.62 -9.76 -1.46
C VAL A 172 13.17 -8.37 -1.76
N ILE A 173 12.57 -7.34 -1.16
CA ILE A 173 12.93 -5.93 -1.34
C ILE A 173 13.44 -5.35 -0.01
N GLY A 174 14.51 -4.54 -0.06
CA GLY A 174 15.11 -3.92 1.12
C GLY A 174 15.95 -4.87 1.99
N ALA A 175 16.47 -5.96 1.42
CA ALA A 175 17.45 -6.82 2.08
C ALA A 175 18.88 -6.31 1.81
N ASP A 176 19.72 -6.38 2.84
CA ASP A 176 21.16 -6.09 2.78
C ASP A 176 21.87 -6.94 1.71
N ASP A 177 22.70 -6.31 0.88
CA ASP A 177 23.67 -6.97 0.02
C ASP A 177 25.04 -6.92 0.69
N PRO A 178 25.49 -8.00 1.34
CA PRO A 178 26.77 -7.99 2.05
C PRO A 178 27.99 -7.85 1.12
N THR A 179 27.78 -7.79 -0.21
CA THR A 179 28.83 -7.50 -1.19
C THR A 179 29.04 -6.01 -1.45
N THR A 180 28.11 -5.15 -0.99
CA THR A 180 28.27 -3.69 -1.04
C THR A 180 28.86 -3.19 0.29
N PRO A 181 29.51 -2.01 0.30
CA PRO A 181 30.06 -1.42 1.53
C PRO A 181 28.99 -0.70 2.40
N GLU A 182 27.81 -0.45 1.84
CA GLU A 182 26.72 0.29 2.49
C GLU A 182 25.69 -0.72 2.99
N ILE A 183 25.15 -0.56 4.19
CA ILE A 183 24.18 -1.51 4.75
C ILE A 183 22.79 -1.16 4.23
N GLU A 184 22.19 -2.05 3.44
CA GLU A 184 20.84 -1.84 2.94
C GLU A 184 19.76 -2.26 3.94
N ARG A 185 18.64 -1.54 3.88
CA ARG A 185 17.49 -1.66 4.78
C ARG A 185 16.20 -1.36 4.00
N PRO A 186 15.03 -1.75 4.52
CA PRO A 186 13.76 -1.33 3.94
C PRO A 186 13.70 0.21 3.80
N ALA A 187 13.51 0.70 2.58
CA ALA A 187 13.43 2.12 2.26
C ALA A 187 12.17 2.77 2.87
N THR A 188 11.12 1.98 3.06
CA THR A 188 9.86 2.42 3.65
C THR A 188 9.41 1.40 4.69
N PHE A 189 8.51 1.81 5.58
CA PHE A 189 7.95 0.89 6.56
C PHE A 189 7.20 -0.29 5.90
N HIS A 190 6.43 0.01 4.86
CA HIS A 190 5.75 -0.96 4.00
C HIS A 190 6.17 -0.72 2.56
N ILE A 191 6.48 -1.77 1.82
CA ILE A 191 6.98 -1.60 0.44
C ILE A 191 5.95 -0.94 -0.50
N ASP A 192 4.65 -1.06 -0.22
CA ASP A 192 3.61 -0.43 -1.05
C ASP A 192 3.60 1.11 -0.99
N MET A 193 4.35 1.68 -0.03
CA MET A 193 4.61 3.12 0.05
C MET A 193 5.69 3.58 -0.91
N GLY A 194 6.53 2.67 -1.43
CA GLY A 194 7.70 3.00 -2.25
C GLY A 194 7.81 2.22 -3.55
N LEU A 195 6.96 1.20 -3.77
CA LEU A 195 7.06 0.28 -4.89
C LEU A 195 5.67 -0.07 -5.43
N THR A 196 5.48 0.03 -6.75
CA THR A 196 4.21 -0.31 -7.41
C THR A 196 4.45 -0.99 -8.75
N PRO A 197 4.17 -2.29 -8.89
CA PRO A 197 4.12 -2.94 -10.19
C PRO A 197 2.92 -2.39 -10.97
N VAL A 198 3.16 -1.77 -12.11
CA VAL A 198 2.08 -1.24 -12.97
C VAL A 198 1.69 -2.20 -14.08
N ASP A 199 2.57 -3.15 -14.40
CA ASP A 199 2.32 -4.35 -15.19
C ASP A 199 3.37 -5.43 -14.86
N ASP A 200 3.51 -6.46 -15.70
CA ASP A 200 4.43 -7.58 -15.49
C ASP A 200 5.91 -7.26 -15.75
N ASN A 201 6.22 -6.11 -16.34
CA ASN A 201 7.58 -5.73 -16.71
C ASN A 201 7.97 -4.36 -16.17
N THR A 202 7.03 -3.51 -15.76
CA THR A 202 7.29 -2.16 -15.29
C THR A 202 6.93 -1.99 -13.81
N ILE A 203 7.86 -1.42 -13.05
CA ILE A 203 7.71 -1.13 -11.63
C ILE A 203 8.03 0.35 -11.38
N LEU A 204 7.17 1.02 -10.63
CA LEU A 204 7.42 2.36 -10.12
C LEU A 204 8.14 2.24 -8.78
N VAL A 205 9.25 2.97 -8.61
CA VAL A 205 10.02 3.03 -7.37
C VAL A 205 10.14 4.48 -6.90
N GLY A 206 9.90 4.72 -5.62
CA GLY A 206 9.99 6.04 -4.99
C GLY A 206 11.37 6.70 -5.17
N ASP A 207 11.40 8.03 -5.18
CA ASP A 207 12.58 8.84 -5.42
C ASP A 207 12.52 10.18 -4.64
N PRO A 208 13.10 10.23 -3.42
CA PRO A 208 13.26 11.47 -2.67
C PRO A 208 13.96 12.60 -3.43
N ARG A 209 15.04 12.28 -4.16
CA ARG A 209 15.86 13.24 -4.89
C ARG A 209 15.06 13.92 -6.00
N GLU A 210 14.24 13.17 -6.73
CA GLU A 210 13.36 13.75 -7.77
C GLU A 210 12.33 14.72 -7.14
N ALA A 211 11.69 14.34 -6.03
CA ALA A 211 10.73 15.22 -5.35
C ALA A 211 11.39 16.51 -4.82
N ILE A 212 12.56 16.39 -4.17
CA ILE A 212 13.32 17.52 -3.65
C ILE A 212 13.73 18.45 -4.79
N LYS A 213 14.25 17.90 -5.91
CA LYS A 213 14.64 18.68 -7.08
C LYS A 213 13.48 19.48 -7.64
N ILE A 214 12.28 18.88 -7.74
CA ILE A 214 11.08 19.57 -8.22
C ILE A 214 10.75 20.74 -7.27
N ILE A 215 10.70 20.49 -5.95
CA ILE A 215 10.37 21.53 -4.96
C ILE A 215 11.39 22.67 -4.98
N GLN A 216 12.69 22.37 -5.03
CA GLN A 216 13.76 23.38 -5.06
C GLN A 216 13.78 24.20 -6.35
N SER A 217 13.20 23.67 -7.44
CA SER A 217 13.09 24.39 -8.71
C SER A 217 11.88 25.34 -8.78
N LEU A 218 10.98 25.31 -7.79
CA LEU A 218 9.80 26.16 -7.79
C LEU A 218 10.17 27.65 -7.70
N PRO A 219 9.47 28.52 -8.45
CA PRO A 219 9.46 29.95 -8.16
C PRO A 219 9.09 30.21 -6.69
N LYS A 220 9.65 31.27 -6.11
CA LYS A 220 9.47 31.60 -4.69
C LYS A 220 7.98 31.73 -4.30
N ASP A 221 7.19 32.37 -5.14
CA ASP A 221 5.75 32.56 -4.95
C ASP A 221 4.99 31.22 -5.01
N GLU A 222 5.36 30.31 -5.90
CA GLU A 222 4.80 28.96 -5.93
C GLU A 222 5.17 28.15 -4.68
N TYR A 223 6.43 28.19 -4.25
CA TYR A 223 6.88 27.55 -3.02
C TYR A 223 6.09 28.05 -1.81
N GLU A 224 5.95 29.36 -1.66
CA GLU A 224 5.18 29.97 -0.56
C GLU A 224 3.70 29.57 -0.62
N ALA A 225 3.09 29.50 -1.80
CA ALA A 225 1.72 29.06 -1.98
C ALA A 225 1.53 27.59 -1.61
N TYR A 226 2.45 26.71 -2.02
CA TYR A 226 2.38 25.28 -1.72
C TYR A 226 2.59 25.03 -0.22
N ASN A 227 3.58 25.69 0.39
CA ASN A 227 3.81 25.62 1.83
C ASN A 227 2.60 26.13 2.63
N LYS A 228 1.97 27.23 2.19
CA LYS A 228 0.73 27.73 2.81
C LYS A 228 -0.38 26.69 2.74
N LYS A 229 -0.61 26.07 1.58
CA LYS A 229 -1.65 25.07 1.41
C LYS A 229 -1.42 23.85 2.30
N LEU A 230 -0.19 23.36 2.40
CA LEU A 230 0.15 22.27 3.32
C LEU A 230 -0.13 22.65 4.78
N ARG A 231 0.30 23.84 5.21
CA ARG A 231 0.00 24.34 6.57
C ARG A 231 -1.50 24.35 6.86
N ASP A 232 -2.29 24.89 5.94
CA ASP A 232 -3.74 25.01 6.09
C ASP A 232 -4.40 23.62 6.20
N VAL A 233 -3.95 22.63 5.43
CA VAL A 233 -4.49 21.27 5.46
C VAL A 233 -4.06 20.50 6.71
N LEU A 234 -2.80 20.65 7.12
CA LEU A 234 -2.22 19.89 8.23
C LEU A 234 -2.49 20.54 9.60
N GLY A 235 -2.94 21.80 9.63
CA GLY A 235 -3.03 22.57 10.87
C GLY A 235 -1.67 22.92 11.47
N GLU A 236 -0.63 22.96 10.63
CA GLU A 236 0.77 23.16 11.03
C GLU A 236 1.24 24.59 10.78
N SER A 237 2.35 24.98 11.41
CA SER A 237 2.99 26.29 11.22
C SER A 237 4.42 26.16 10.67
N GLY A 238 5.03 27.28 10.26
CA GLY A 238 6.41 27.32 9.76
C GLY A 238 6.59 26.92 8.30
N ASP A 239 7.77 26.39 7.97
CA ASP A 239 8.10 25.88 6.64
C ASP A 239 7.95 24.36 6.60
N VAL A 240 6.75 23.89 6.25
CA VAL A 240 6.40 22.47 6.18
C VAL A 240 7.09 21.80 4.99
N LEU A 241 7.24 22.50 3.86
CA LEU A 241 7.96 21.97 2.70
C LEU A 241 9.44 21.74 3.00
N GLN A 242 10.10 22.68 3.68
CA GLN A 242 11.48 22.48 4.10
C GLN A 242 11.60 21.32 5.09
N ARG A 243 10.70 21.23 6.07
CA ARG A 243 10.68 20.08 7.02
C ARG A 243 10.50 18.74 6.33
N LEU A 244 9.71 18.67 5.25
CA LEU A 244 9.58 17.48 4.41
C LEU A 244 10.91 17.14 3.74
N MET A 245 11.58 18.11 3.11
CA MET A 245 12.88 17.88 2.48
C MET A 245 13.95 17.47 3.50
N ASP A 246 14.00 18.12 4.66
CA ASP A 246 14.94 17.82 5.76
C ASP A 246 14.74 16.40 6.30
N ALA A 247 13.50 15.91 6.36
CA ALA A 247 13.21 14.55 6.79
C ALA A 247 13.83 13.47 5.88
N ASN A 248 14.08 13.78 4.61
CA ASN A 248 14.63 12.87 3.62
C ASN A 248 16.13 13.10 3.33
N THR A 249 16.75 14.10 3.98
CA THR A 249 18.13 14.50 3.71
C THR A 249 18.97 14.65 4.96
N ILE A 250 18.39 15.19 6.04
CA ILE A 250 19.06 15.43 7.32
C ILE A 250 18.72 14.33 8.32
N HIS A 251 17.43 13.97 8.43
CA HIS A 251 16.97 13.02 9.45
C HIS A 251 17.07 11.55 9.00
N ASP A 252 17.04 11.31 7.70
CA ASP A 252 17.19 9.98 7.09
C ASP A 252 18.06 10.07 5.83
N PRO A 253 19.37 10.33 5.98
CA PRO A 253 20.28 10.58 4.85
C PRO A 253 20.45 9.35 3.94
N ASP A 254 20.22 8.14 4.46
CA ASP A 254 20.40 6.88 3.74
C ASP A 254 19.17 6.54 2.88
N LEU A 255 18.03 7.19 3.10
CA LEU A 255 16.75 6.87 2.45
C LEU A 255 16.85 6.84 0.91
N GLN A 256 17.54 7.82 0.33
CA GLN A 256 17.74 7.85 -1.12
C GLN A 256 18.54 6.64 -1.61
N HIS A 257 19.60 6.27 -0.88
CA HIS A 257 20.42 5.11 -1.21
C HIS A 257 19.57 3.83 -1.19
N GLN A 258 18.69 3.67 -0.18
CA GLN A 258 17.79 2.50 -0.11
C GLN A 258 16.84 2.42 -1.31
N PHE A 259 16.32 3.56 -1.79
CA PHE A 259 15.52 3.60 -3.01
C PHE A 259 16.34 3.34 -4.28
N ASP A 260 17.57 3.82 -4.35
CA ASP A 260 18.48 3.59 -5.48
C ASP A 260 18.83 2.10 -5.57
N TYR A 261 19.18 1.47 -4.44
CA TYR A 261 19.43 0.03 -4.34
C TYR A 261 18.21 -0.81 -4.77
N ASN A 262 17.01 -0.50 -4.25
CA ASN A 262 15.79 -1.23 -4.65
C ASN A 262 15.53 -1.13 -6.16
N ALA A 263 15.76 0.04 -6.77
CA ALA A 263 15.61 0.21 -8.21
C ALA A 263 16.65 -0.60 -9.00
N ASP A 264 17.91 -0.59 -8.56
CA ASP A 264 18.98 -1.33 -9.24
C ASP A 264 18.82 -2.84 -9.08
N HIS A 265 18.37 -3.31 -7.91
CA HIS A 265 17.99 -4.70 -7.69
C HIS A 265 16.92 -5.15 -8.70
N LEU A 266 15.86 -4.37 -8.86
CA LEU A 266 14.78 -4.67 -9.82
C LEU A 266 15.25 -4.60 -11.27
N ARG A 267 16.07 -3.62 -11.64
CA ARG A 267 16.68 -3.54 -12.98
C ARG A 267 17.57 -4.73 -13.28
N GLY A 268 18.35 -5.18 -12.30
CA GLY A 268 19.17 -6.39 -12.39
C GLY A 268 18.36 -7.66 -12.67
N LYS A 269 17.08 -7.67 -12.28
CA LYS A 269 16.11 -8.73 -12.59
C LYS A 269 15.39 -8.55 -13.92
N GLY A 270 15.70 -7.50 -14.68
CA GLY A 270 15.13 -7.24 -16.01
C GLY A 270 13.87 -6.38 -16.01
N TYR A 271 13.49 -5.79 -14.88
CA TYR A 271 12.34 -4.87 -14.82
C TYR A 271 12.69 -3.51 -15.42
N ASN A 272 11.72 -2.93 -16.13
CA ASN A 272 11.71 -1.52 -16.45
C ASN A 272 11.33 -0.73 -15.19
N VAL A 273 12.28 0.02 -14.63
CA VAL A 273 12.05 0.78 -13.39
C VAL A 273 11.90 2.27 -13.69
N ILE A 274 10.73 2.82 -13.34
CA ILE A 274 10.42 4.24 -13.45
C ILE A 274 10.45 4.87 -12.05
N ARG A 275 11.06 6.05 -11.94
CA ARG A 275 11.19 6.79 -10.67
C ARG A 275 9.97 7.65 -10.41
N MET A 276 9.42 7.55 -9.20
CA MET A 276 8.22 8.25 -8.74
C MET A 276 8.58 9.22 -7.61
N PRO A 277 8.17 10.51 -7.65
CA PRO A 277 8.43 11.41 -6.53
C PRO A 277 7.94 10.83 -5.20
N PHE A 278 8.77 10.92 -4.17
CA PHE A 278 8.45 10.41 -2.83
C PHE A 278 9.01 11.36 -1.77
N LEU A 279 8.29 11.60 -0.68
CA LEU A 279 8.85 12.25 0.52
C LEU A 279 8.29 11.60 1.77
N GLN A 280 9.19 11.13 2.63
CA GLN A 280 8.86 10.74 3.99
C GLN A 280 8.59 11.99 4.84
N GLY A 281 7.45 12.02 5.52
CA GLY A 281 7.11 13.08 6.46
C GLY A 281 7.63 12.81 7.87
N PRO A 282 8.13 13.84 8.61
CA PRO A 282 8.39 13.70 10.03
C PRO A 282 7.08 13.47 10.82
N PRO A 283 7.13 13.08 12.11
CA PRO A 283 5.92 12.96 12.92
C PRO A 283 5.03 14.21 12.85
N GLY A 284 3.73 14.01 12.63
CA GLY A 284 2.73 15.08 12.46
C GLY A 284 2.64 15.67 11.04
N VAL A 285 3.55 15.30 10.13
CA VAL A 285 3.55 15.77 8.75
C VAL A 285 3.27 14.61 7.80
N SER A 286 2.50 14.91 6.75
CA SER A 286 2.11 13.99 5.68
C SER A 286 3.29 13.23 5.09
N TRP A 287 3.15 11.92 4.88
CA TRP A 287 3.95 11.20 3.88
C TRP A 287 3.42 11.52 2.48
N ILE A 288 4.30 11.72 1.51
CA ILE A 288 3.94 12.00 0.12
C ILE A 288 4.39 10.81 -0.69
N THR A 289 3.45 9.94 -1.05
CA THR A 289 3.73 8.76 -1.88
C THR A 289 2.65 8.58 -2.94
N TYR A 290 3.07 8.57 -4.19
CA TYR A 290 2.17 8.27 -5.30
C TYR A 290 2.10 6.77 -5.59
N ASN A 291 2.94 5.96 -4.94
CA ASN A 291 2.95 4.50 -5.03
C ASN A 291 1.78 3.85 -4.28
N ASN A 292 1.34 4.45 -3.16
CA ASN A 292 0.26 3.92 -2.33
C ASN A 292 -1.14 4.24 -2.92
N CYS A 293 -1.34 3.79 -4.16
CA CYS A 293 -2.54 3.98 -4.96
C CYS A 293 -3.37 2.69 -5.07
N LEU A 294 -4.62 2.85 -5.47
CA LEU A 294 -5.47 1.73 -5.89
C LEU A 294 -5.52 1.68 -7.41
N MET A 295 -5.39 0.50 -8.00
CA MET A 295 -5.39 0.31 -9.45
C MET A 295 -6.45 -0.71 -9.85
N GLU A 296 -7.08 -0.45 -10.98
CA GLU A 296 -7.98 -1.39 -11.67
C GLU A 296 -7.38 -1.75 -13.02
N THR A 297 -7.32 -3.05 -13.32
CA THR A 297 -6.94 -3.56 -14.64
C THR A 297 -7.73 -4.82 -14.94
N TYR A 298 -8.64 -4.72 -15.89
CA TYR A 298 -9.49 -5.82 -16.35
C TYR A 298 -10.13 -5.47 -17.71
N THR A 299 -10.66 -6.47 -18.39
CA THR A 299 -11.46 -6.30 -19.61
C THR A 299 -12.93 -6.48 -19.24
N ARG A 300 -13.81 -5.59 -19.70
CA ARG A 300 -15.26 -5.67 -19.49
C ARG A 300 -15.88 -6.75 -20.39
N PRO A 301 -17.12 -7.19 -20.10
CA PRO A 301 -17.86 -8.12 -20.98
C PRO A 301 -18.07 -7.61 -22.41
N ASP A 302 -18.06 -6.29 -22.62
CA ASP A 302 -18.14 -5.67 -23.95
C ASP A 302 -16.81 -5.63 -24.71
N GLY A 303 -15.74 -6.18 -24.11
CA GLY A 303 -14.39 -6.20 -24.67
C GLY A 303 -13.57 -4.92 -24.43
N SER A 304 -14.12 -3.91 -23.74
CA SER A 304 -13.36 -2.70 -23.41
C SER A 304 -12.41 -2.92 -22.24
N ASP A 305 -11.18 -2.46 -22.38
CA ASP A 305 -10.19 -2.51 -21.30
C ASP A 305 -10.37 -1.36 -20.31
N VAL A 306 -10.34 -1.69 -19.03
CA VAL A 306 -10.27 -0.75 -17.92
C VAL A 306 -8.85 -0.74 -17.39
N ARG A 307 -8.23 0.43 -17.39
CA ARG A 307 -6.95 0.68 -16.73
C ARG A 307 -7.03 2.02 -16.00
N ARG A 308 -7.37 1.98 -14.71
CA ARG A 308 -7.59 3.17 -13.87
C ARG A 308 -6.65 3.17 -12.68
N VAL A 309 -6.16 4.33 -12.29
CA VAL A 309 -5.44 4.53 -11.03
C VAL A 309 -6.14 5.60 -10.22
N PHE A 310 -6.46 5.26 -8.98
CA PHE A 310 -6.93 6.19 -7.96
C PHE A 310 -5.71 6.73 -7.24
N LEU A 311 -5.18 7.82 -7.78
CA LEU A 311 -3.90 8.40 -7.41
C LEU A 311 -4.06 9.30 -6.18
N PRO A 312 -3.39 9.02 -5.05
CA PRO A 312 -3.35 9.99 -3.96
C PRO A 312 -2.70 11.29 -4.42
N THR A 313 -3.32 12.42 -4.07
CA THR A 313 -2.79 13.76 -4.34
C THR A 313 -2.68 14.53 -3.03
N TYR A 314 -1.67 15.39 -2.96
CA TYR A 314 -1.24 16.02 -1.72
C TYR A 314 -1.41 17.54 -1.73
N GLY A 315 -1.98 18.06 -2.81
CA GLY A 315 -2.12 19.49 -2.98
C GLY A 315 -0.79 20.17 -3.28
N LEU A 316 0.13 19.44 -3.91
CA LEU A 316 1.44 19.89 -4.37
C LEU A 316 1.47 19.79 -5.90
N PRO A 317 0.91 20.77 -6.63
CA PRO A 317 0.61 20.64 -8.05
C PRO A 317 1.77 20.19 -8.94
N ALA A 318 3.00 20.58 -8.65
CA ALA A 318 4.16 20.13 -9.42
C ALA A 318 4.46 18.63 -9.23
N LEU A 319 4.37 18.12 -7.99
CA LEU A 319 4.57 16.70 -7.69
C LEU A 319 3.37 15.86 -8.13
N ASP A 320 2.15 16.34 -7.84
CA ASP A 320 0.90 15.67 -8.21
C ASP A 320 0.85 15.47 -9.74
N ARG A 321 1.16 16.52 -10.52
CA ARG A 321 1.22 16.46 -11.99
C ARG A 321 2.29 15.51 -12.50
N LYS A 322 3.49 15.50 -11.90
CA LYS A 322 4.56 14.57 -12.28
C LYS A 322 4.12 13.12 -12.10
N ALA A 323 3.43 12.81 -11.01
CA ALA A 323 2.88 11.49 -10.76
C ALA A 323 1.77 11.13 -11.76
N GLU A 324 0.85 12.07 -12.02
CA GLU A 324 -0.19 11.91 -13.05
C GLU A 324 0.42 11.61 -14.44
N GLU A 325 1.45 12.36 -14.85
CA GLU A 325 2.16 12.15 -16.12
C GLU A 325 2.79 10.75 -16.19
N ILE A 326 3.41 10.28 -15.10
CA ILE A 326 3.98 8.93 -15.03
C ILE A 326 2.88 7.89 -15.26
N TYR A 327 1.77 7.93 -14.53
CA TYR A 327 0.70 6.96 -14.70
C TYR A 327 0.01 7.05 -16.07
N ASN A 328 -0.23 8.26 -16.58
CA ASN A 328 -0.77 8.46 -17.94
C ASN A 328 0.15 7.86 -19.00
N SER A 329 1.49 8.00 -18.85
CA SER A 329 2.46 7.38 -19.77
C SER A 329 2.42 5.85 -19.76
N GLN A 330 1.88 5.25 -18.69
CA GLN A 330 1.66 3.81 -18.56
C GLN A 330 0.25 3.37 -19.00
N GLY A 331 -0.52 4.28 -19.62
CA GLY A 331 -1.84 3.99 -20.16
C GLY A 331 -2.96 3.96 -19.12
N PHE A 332 -2.74 4.47 -17.91
CA PHE A 332 -3.81 4.60 -16.91
C PHE A 332 -4.63 5.86 -17.15
N GLN A 333 -5.94 5.74 -17.00
CA GLN A 333 -6.78 6.87 -16.65
C GLN A 333 -6.53 7.24 -15.19
N VAL A 334 -6.02 8.44 -14.94
CA VAL A 334 -5.73 8.92 -13.60
C VAL A 334 -6.95 9.58 -12.96
N ILE A 335 -7.30 9.13 -11.76
CA ILE A 335 -8.41 9.65 -10.94
C ILE A 335 -7.80 10.20 -9.65
N PRO A 336 -7.62 11.52 -9.55
CA PRO A 336 -6.96 12.12 -8.40
C PRO A 336 -7.85 12.01 -7.15
N LEU A 337 -7.27 11.55 -6.06
CA LEU A 337 -7.88 11.46 -4.75
C LEU A 337 -7.14 12.40 -3.80
N ASN A 338 -7.76 13.52 -3.41
CA ASN A 338 -7.14 14.41 -2.42
C ASN A 338 -7.07 13.71 -1.07
N LEU A 339 -5.85 13.40 -0.62
CA LEU A 339 -5.55 12.64 0.59
C LEU A 339 -4.57 13.35 1.53
N ALA A 340 -4.30 14.64 1.31
CA ALA A 340 -3.35 15.41 2.10
C ALA A 340 -3.63 15.37 3.62
N SER A 341 -4.89 15.22 4.04
CA SER A 341 -5.26 15.07 5.46
C SER A 341 -5.18 13.64 5.98
N LEU A 342 -5.26 12.62 5.12
CA LEU A 342 -5.17 11.22 5.53
C LEU A 342 -3.73 10.83 5.85
N THR A 343 -2.78 11.37 5.09
CA THR A 343 -1.36 11.04 5.21
C THR A 343 -0.69 11.56 6.48
N THR A 344 -1.34 12.42 7.27
CA THR A 344 -0.91 12.71 8.65
C THR A 344 -0.91 11.46 9.53
N TRP A 345 -1.71 10.46 9.15
CA TRP A 345 -1.77 9.15 9.78
C TRP A 345 -0.80 8.13 9.16
N LYS A 346 0.13 8.59 8.31
CA LYS A 346 1.19 7.79 7.65
C LYS A 346 0.67 6.67 6.73
N GLY A 347 -0.49 6.86 6.11
CA GLY A 347 -1.00 5.94 5.07
C GLY A 347 -1.76 6.70 3.99
N ALA A 348 -2.01 6.05 2.85
CA ALA A 348 -2.85 6.59 1.77
C ALA A 348 -3.97 5.61 1.40
N ILE A 349 -4.53 5.71 0.19
CA ILE A 349 -5.75 4.97 -0.19
C ILE A 349 -5.54 3.45 -0.16
N ARG A 350 -4.33 2.97 -0.51
CA ARG A 350 -4.04 1.54 -0.52
C ARG A 350 -3.96 0.97 0.89
N CYS A 351 -3.44 1.73 1.87
CA CYS A 351 -3.40 1.31 3.29
C CYS A 351 -4.79 1.06 3.90
N ILE A 352 -5.82 1.76 3.41
CA ILE A 352 -7.19 1.70 3.93
C ILE A 352 -8.16 0.98 2.98
N SER A 353 -7.64 0.22 2.02
CA SER A 353 -8.45 -0.60 1.13
C SER A 353 -7.83 -1.98 0.87
N ASN A 354 -8.68 -2.97 0.64
CA ASN A 354 -8.25 -4.29 0.18
C ASN A 354 -9.09 -4.75 -1.02
N ILE A 355 -8.51 -5.59 -1.87
CA ILE A 355 -9.22 -6.20 -2.99
C ILE A 355 -9.59 -7.61 -2.53
N LEU A 356 -10.87 -7.84 -2.34
CA LEU A 356 -11.39 -9.06 -1.73
C LEU A 356 -11.72 -10.17 -2.74
N GLY A 357 -11.78 -9.83 -4.03
CA GLY A 357 -12.31 -10.73 -5.05
C GLY A 357 -12.24 -10.07 -6.41
N LYS A 358 -12.03 -10.88 -7.44
CA LYS A 358 -12.49 -10.58 -8.80
C LYS A 358 -13.61 -11.58 -9.05
N GLN A 359 -14.81 -11.12 -9.41
CA GLN A 359 -15.80 -12.10 -9.85
C GLN A 359 -15.29 -12.68 -11.19
N PRO A 360 -15.19 -14.01 -11.33
CA PRO A 360 -15.03 -14.60 -12.65
C PRO A 360 -16.23 -14.17 -13.51
N GLU A 361 -15.99 -13.99 -14.80
CA GLU A 361 -17.04 -13.70 -15.78
C GLU A 361 -18.21 -14.69 -15.58
N ALA A 362 -19.42 -14.15 -15.37
CA ALA A 362 -20.64 -14.93 -15.17
C ALA A 362 -21.19 -15.50 -16.49
#